data_AF-A0A1J5V682-F1
#
_entry.id   AF-A0A1J5V682-F1
#
_cell.length_a   1.000
_cell.length_b   1.000
_cell.length_c   1.000
_cell.angle_alpha   90.00
_cell.angle_beta   90.00
_cell.angle_gamma   90.00
#
_symmetry.space_group_name_H-M   'P 1'
#
loop_
_entity.id
_entity.type
_entity.pdbx_description
1 polymer ?
#
loop_
_entity_poly.entity_id
_entity_poly.type
_entity_poly.pdbx_seq_one_letter_code
_entity_poly.pdbx_strand_id
1 'polypeptide(L)'
;MIDYRDWFRSATGRRITAEEIGEILGLSRPSVTRRLTSPGGLSADEVIAVSRASNVNPVEALVDMGHLEAAEAMAFLDSDGQLVETADEGELALELARRLNPATRANEIDELAARRSDTPAPVSDPAANHDDGTVRDFDWDIPHAADSSPDENEERLKRGEDPVD
;
A
#
# COMPACT_ATOMS: atom_id res chain seq x y z
N MET A 1 11.48 -38.03 8.71
CA MET A 1 10.12 -37.58 8.32
C MET A 1 9.60 -36.75 9.46
N ILE A 2 9.30 -35.48 9.21
CA ILE A 2 8.79 -34.56 10.24
C ILE A 2 7.34 -34.96 10.56
N ASP A 3 6.99 -35.04 11.85
CA ASP A 3 5.59 -35.24 12.24
C ASP A 3 4.86 -33.90 12.10
N TYR A 4 3.76 -33.90 11.32
CA TYR A 4 2.93 -32.74 11.06
C TYR A 4 2.48 -32.02 12.34
N ARG A 5 2.12 -32.77 13.39
CA ARG A 5 1.65 -32.19 14.65
C ARG A 5 2.78 -31.51 15.42
N ASP A 6 3.98 -32.08 15.38
CA ASP A 6 5.14 -31.50 16.04
C ASP A 6 5.61 -30.24 15.33
N TRP A 7 5.57 -30.23 14.00
CA TRP A 7 5.87 -29.02 13.22
C TRP A 7 4.87 -27.90 13.49
N PHE A 8 3.56 -28.16 13.37
CA PHE A 8 2.54 -27.14 13.64
C PHE A 8 2.61 -26.65 15.09
N ARG A 9 2.99 -27.53 16.03
CA ARG A 9 3.24 -27.14 17.42
C ARG A 9 4.43 -26.21 17.55
N SER A 10 5.51 -26.49 16.83
CA SER A 10 6.69 -25.62 16.80
C SER A 10 6.36 -24.25 16.19
N ALA A 11 5.63 -24.24 15.07
CA ALA A 11 5.35 -23.02 14.32
C ALA A 11 4.29 -22.11 15.00
N THR A 12 3.28 -22.68 15.65
CA THR A 12 2.21 -21.90 16.31
C THR A 12 2.43 -21.66 17.81
N GLY A 13 3.40 -22.35 18.43
CA GLY A 13 3.60 -22.35 19.88
C GLY A 13 2.50 -23.05 20.68
N ARG A 14 1.46 -23.59 20.02
CA ARG A 14 0.36 -24.34 20.65
C ARG A 14 0.20 -25.71 19.99
N ARG A 15 -0.32 -26.68 20.74
CA ARG A 15 -0.58 -28.00 20.18
C ARG A 15 -1.80 -27.94 19.26
N ILE A 16 -1.60 -28.28 17.98
CA ILE A 16 -2.71 -28.55 17.06
C ILE A 16 -3.13 -30.02 17.19
N THR A 17 -4.41 -30.24 17.40
CA THR A 17 -5.00 -31.56 17.56
C THR A 17 -5.52 -32.12 16.24
N ALA A 18 -5.64 -33.45 16.15
CA ALA A 18 -6.26 -34.10 14.99
C ALA A 18 -7.76 -33.79 14.84
N GLU A 19 -8.38 -33.27 15.90
CA GLU A 19 -9.77 -32.83 15.91
C GLU A 19 -9.90 -31.46 15.27
N GLU A 20 -9.07 -30.49 15.66
CA GLU A 20 -8.98 -29.17 14.99
C GLU A 20 -8.64 -29.31 13.51
N ILE A 21 -7.69 -30.18 13.14
CA ILE A 21 -7.40 -30.45 11.72
C ILE A 21 -8.61 -31.07 11.01
N GLY A 22 -9.39 -31.90 11.72
CA GLY A 22 -10.63 -32.47 11.19
C GLY A 22 -11.70 -31.41 10.93
N GLU A 23 -11.87 -30.47 11.85
CA GLU A 23 -12.78 -29.33 11.70
C GLU A 23 -12.40 -28.45 10.50
N ILE A 24 -11.11 -28.15 10.35
CA ILE A 24 -10.59 -27.34 9.23
C ILE A 24 -10.82 -28.04 7.88
N LEU A 25 -10.58 -29.35 7.81
CA LEU A 25 -10.65 -30.11 6.58
C LEU A 25 -12.05 -30.70 6.28
N GLY A 26 -13.00 -30.57 7.21
CA GLY A 26 -14.31 -31.22 7.11
C GLY A 26 -14.23 -32.76 7.18
N LEU A 27 -13.23 -33.30 7.89
CA LEU A 27 -12.95 -34.72 7.98
C LEU A 27 -13.14 -35.25 9.41
N SER A 28 -13.51 -36.53 9.51
CA SER A 28 -13.56 -37.20 10.81
C SER A 28 -12.15 -37.35 11.40
N ARG A 29 -12.03 -37.18 12.72
CA ARG A 29 -10.78 -37.39 13.48
C ARG A 29 -10.05 -38.71 13.12
N PRO A 30 -10.72 -39.88 12.93
CA PRO A 30 -10.04 -41.10 12.50
C PRO A 30 -9.42 -40.99 11.10
N SER A 31 -10.07 -40.28 10.17
CA SER A 31 -9.54 -40.06 8.82
C SER A 31 -8.30 -39.19 8.84
N VAL A 32 -8.30 -38.12 9.64
CA VAL A 32 -7.12 -37.27 9.85
C VAL A 32 -5.99 -38.07 10.46
N THR A 33 -6.27 -38.83 11.53
CA THR A 33 -5.26 -39.65 12.21
C THR A 33 -4.61 -40.65 11.24
N ARG A 34 -5.42 -41.31 10.40
CA ARG A 34 -4.92 -42.23 9.36
C ARG A 34 -3.96 -41.54 8.41
N ARG A 35 -4.27 -40.32 7.96
CA ARG A 35 -3.42 -39.55 7.04
C ARG A 35 -2.12 -39.11 7.70
N LEU A 36 -2.19 -38.60 8.93
CA LEU A 36 -1.01 -38.20 9.71
C LEU A 36 -0.04 -39.37 9.95
N THR A 37 -0.55 -40.60 10.06
CA THR A 37 0.29 -41.81 10.19
C THR A 37 0.68 -42.45 8.85
N SER A 38 0.10 -42.00 7.74
CA SER A 38 0.39 -42.56 6.42
C SER A 38 1.71 -42.01 5.88
N PRO A 39 2.46 -42.78 5.07
CA PRO A 39 3.73 -42.32 4.50
C PRO A 39 3.63 -41.07 3.62
N GLY A 40 2.44 -40.79 3.08
CA GLY A 40 2.16 -39.58 2.28
C GLY A 40 1.74 -38.36 3.10
N GLY A 41 1.44 -38.51 4.40
CA GLY A 41 0.99 -37.41 5.24
C GLY A 41 -0.30 -36.72 4.77
N LEU A 42 -0.39 -35.41 5.02
CA LEU A 42 -1.41 -34.53 4.45
C LEU A 42 -1.03 -34.13 3.02
N SER A 43 -2.01 -33.97 2.14
CA SER A 43 -1.76 -33.44 0.79
C SER A 43 -1.35 -31.96 0.85
N ALA A 44 -0.71 -31.43 -0.20
CA ALA A 44 -0.31 -30.02 -0.26
C ALA A 44 -1.49 -29.05 -0.03
N ASP A 45 -2.66 -29.36 -0.61
CA ASP A 45 -3.89 -28.57 -0.41
C ASP A 45 -4.33 -28.56 1.07
N GLU A 46 -4.26 -29.72 1.72
CA GLU A 46 -4.58 -29.85 3.15
C GLU A 46 -3.58 -29.10 4.03
N VAL A 47 -2.29 -29.16 3.69
CA VAL A 47 -1.24 -28.40 4.39
C VAL A 47 -1.50 -26.90 4.27
N ILE A 48 -1.88 -26.41 3.08
CA ILE A 48 -2.22 -25.00 2.86
C ILE A 48 -3.44 -24.60 3.69
N ALA A 49 -4.51 -25.41 3.68
CA ALA A 49 -5.73 -25.15 4.43
C ALA A 49 -5.45 -25.06 5.94
N VAL A 50 -4.73 -26.03 6.50
CA VAL A 50 -4.36 -26.07 7.92
C VAL A 50 -3.44 -24.90 8.28
N SER A 51 -2.46 -24.58 7.44
CA SER A 51 -1.53 -23.46 7.68
C SER A 51 -2.26 -22.12 7.73
N ARG A 52 -3.18 -21.88 6.79
CA ARG A 52 -4.01 -20.65 6.76
C ARG A 52 -4.92 -20.55 7.99
N ALA A 53 -5.60 -21.64 8.33
CA ALA A 53 -6.46 -21.67 9.52
C ALA A 53 -5.67 -21.49 10.83
N SER A 54 -4.39 -21.90 10.83
CA SER A 54 -3.50 -21.81 11.98
C SER A 54 -2.64 -20.54 11.98
N ASN A 55 -2.85 -19.63 11.01
CA ASN A 55 -2.13 -18.38 10.83
C ASN A 55 -0.60 -18.54 10.75
N VAL A 56 -0.15 -19.57 10.01
CA VAL A 56 1.26 -19.89 9.75
C VAL A 56 1.54 -19.70 8.26
N ASN A 57 2.79 -19.41 7.91
CA ASN A 57 3.19 -19.28 6.51
C ASN A 57 3.01 -20.64 5.77
N PRO A 58 2.11 -20.74 4.78
CA PRO A 58 1.89 -21.98 4.05
C PRO A 58 3.11 -22.42 3.23
N VAL A 59 3.95 -21.48 2.78
CA VAL A 59 5.14 -21.80 1.98
C VAL A 59 6.17 -22.52 2.86
N GLU A 60 6.42 -22.01 4.06
CA GLU A 60 7.31 -22.63 5.04
C GLU A 60 6.82 -24.04 5.41
N ALA A 61 5.50 -24.20 5.62
CA ALA A 61 4.89 -25.50 5.86
C ALA A 61 5.11 -26.48 4.70
N LEU A 62 4.94 -26.04 3.45
CA LEU A 62 5.11 -26.90 2.29
C LEU A 62 6.58 -27.31 2.08
N VAL A 63 7.51 -26.40 2.33
CA VAL A 63 8.96 -26.68 2.23
C VAL A 63 9.37 -27.70 3.30
N ASP A 64 9.03 -27.45 4.55
CA ASP A 64 9.44 -28.33 5.66
C ASP A 64 8.77 -29.70 5.61
N MET A 65 7.53 -29.77 5.10
CA MET A 65 6.81 -31.03 4.88
C MET A 65 7.26 -31.77 3.62
N GLY A 66 8.14 -31.18 2.80
CA GLY A 66 8.68 -31.79 1.58
C GLY A 66 7.71 -31.82 0.40
N HIS A 67 6.68 -30.96 0.41
CA HIS A 67 5.79 -30.75 -0.74
C HIS A 67 6.37 -29.78 -1.77
N LEU A 68 7.36 -28.98 -1.37
CA LEU A 68 8.03 -27.97 -2.20
C LEU A 68 9.53 -27.99 -1.87
N GLU A 69 10.40 -27.83 -2.87
CA GLU A 69 11.82 -27.62 -2.58
C GLU A 69 12.08 -26.17 -2.18
N ALA A 70 13.00 -25.94 -1.24
CA ALA A 70 13.38 -24.59 -0.83
C ALA A 70 13.89 -23.75 -2.02
N ALA A 71 14.60 -24.38 -2.96
CA ALA A 71 15.05 -23.72 -4.19
C ALA A 71 13.87 -23.27 -5.06
N GLU A 72 12.79 -24.06 -5.17
CA GLU A 72 11.58 -23.69 -5.92
C GLU A 72 10.84 -22.52 -5.25
N ALA A 73 10.79 -22.50 -3.92
CA ALA A 73 10.19 -21.40 -3.16
C ALA A 73 10.99 -20.09 -3.32
N MET A 74 12.31 -20.18 -3.39
CA MET A 74 13.22 -19.03 -3.47
C MET A 74 13.47 -18.57 -4.91
N ALA A 75 13.30 -19.43 -5.92
CA ALA A 75 13.52 -19.09 -7.32
C ALA A 75 12.71 -17.88 -7.79
N PHE A 76 11.55 -17.62 -7.18
CA PHE A 76 10.75 -16.42 -7.45
C PHE A 76 11.31 -15.13 -6.80
N LEU A 77 12.00 -15.24 -5.66
CA LEU A 77 12.66 -14.10 -5.01
C LEU A 77 13.90 -13.65 -5.79
N ASP A 78 14.65 -14.63 -6.33
CA ASP A 78 15.81 -14.35 -7.19
C ASP A 78 15.42 -13.92 -8.61
N SER A 79 14.14 -14.04 -9.02
CA SER A 79 13.80 -13.88 -10.43
C SER A 79 13.64 -12.45 -10.92
N ASP A 80 13.47 -11.41 -10.07
CA ASP A 80 13.47 -9.99 -10.53
C ASP A 80 13.27 -8.91 -9.43
N GLY A 81 13.66 -9.14 -8.16
CA GLY A 81 13.47 -8.07 -7.18
C GLY A 81 14.15 -8.26 -5.83
N GLN A 82 15.27 -7.57 -5.63
CA GLN A 82 15.78 -7.29 -4.29
C GLN A 82 14.70 -6.52 -3.52
N LEU A 83 14.40 -6.97 -2.29
CA LEU A 83 13.48 -6.25 -1.42
C LEU A 83 14.01 -4.83 -1.21
N VAL A 84 13.15 -3.82 -1.33
CA VAL A 84 13.54 -2.40 -1.18
C VAL A 84 14.27 -2.16 0.13
N GLU A 85 13.90 -2.88 1.19
CA GLU A 85 14.49 -2.78 2.53
C GLU A 85 15.93 -3.32 2.61
N THR A 86 16.32 -4.21 1.69
CA THR A 86 17.65 -4.83 1.64
C THR A 86 18.50 -4.34 0.48
N ALA A 87 18.00 -3.36 -0.29
CA ALA A 87 18.70 -2.78 -1.42
C ALA A 87 19.68 -1.70 -0.95
N ASP A 88 20.86 -1.65 -1.57
CA ASP A 88 21.78 -0.54 -1.34
C ASP A 88 21.18 0.78 -1.86
N GLU A 89 21.44 1.89 -1.19
CA GLU A 89 20.92 3.21 -1.59
C GLU A 89 21.30 3.57 -3.04
N GLY A 90 22.50 3.16 -3.49
CA GLY A 90 22.95 3.36 -4.86
C GLY A 90 22.16 2.55 -5.89
N GLU A 91 21.81 1.30 -5.56
CA GLU A 91 20.98 0.44 -6.41
C GLU A 91 19.55 0.97 -6.52
N LEU A 92 18.99 1.43 -5.40
CA LEU A 92 17.68 2.09 -5.37
C LEU A 92 17.67 3.38 -6.20
N ALA A 93 18.72 4.20 -6.10
CA ALA A 93 18.85 5.41 -6.89
C ALA A 93 18.95 5.12 -8.40
N LEU A 94 19.68 4.07 -8.78
CA LEU A 94 19.78 3.63 -10.18
C LEU A 94 18.45 3.08 -10.71
N GLU A 95 17.74 2.27 -9.95
CA GLU A 95 16.43 1.74 -10.34
C GLU A 95 15.37 2.85 -10.41
N LEU A 96 15.39 3.79 -9.46
CA LEU A 96 14.56 5.00 -9.51
C LEU A 96 14.90 5.84 -10.75
N ALA A 97 16.18 6.03 -11.07
CA ALA A 97 16.60 6.76 -12.26
C ALA A 97 16.15 6.05 -13.56
N ARG A 98 16.20 4.71 -13.62
CA ARG A 98 15.63 3.95 -14.75
C ARG A 98 14.13 4.15 -14.89
N ARG A 99 13.39 4.13 -13.77
CA ARG A 99 11.93 4.35 -13.74
C ARG A 99 11.53 5.79 -14.05
N LEU A 100 12.39 6.76 -13.76
CA LEU A 100 12.20 8.18 -14.03
C LEU A 100 12.78 8.61 -15.38
N ASN A 101 13.42 7.71 -16.13
CA ASN A 101 13.98 8.03 -17.43
C ASN A 101 12.86 8.57 -18.35
N PRO A 102 13.00 9.77 -18.92
CA PRO A 102 12.00 10.34 -19.82
C PRO A 102 11.67 9.45 -21.02
N ALA A 103 12.60 8.59 -21.45
CA ALA A 103 12.35 7.64 -22.54
C ALA A 103 11.31 6.56 -22.19
N THR A 104 11.17 6.19 -20.92
CA THR A 104 10.16 5.22 -20.45
C THR A 104 8.88 5.90 -19.97
N ARG A 105 8.93 7.20 -19.65
CA ARG A 105 7.77 8.02 -19.24
C ARG A 105 7.33 9.06 -20.27
N ALA A 106 7.79 8.95 -21.52
CA ALA A 106 7.54 9.93 -22.57
C ALA A 106 6.04 10.28 -22.69
N ASN A 107 5.18 9.26 -22.66
CA ASN A 107 3.73 9.44 -22.74
C ASN A 107 3.15 10.17 -21.51
N GLU A 108 3.57 9.84 -20.29
CA GLU A 108 3.09 10.51 -19.07
C GLU A 108 3.56 11.98 -19.00
N ILE A 109 4.79 12.25 -19.46
CA ILE A 109 5.37 13.59 -19.53
C ILE A 109 4.64 14.42 -20.59
N ASP A 110 4.37 13.83 -21.76
CA ASP A 110 3.62 14.47 -22.82
C ASP A 110 2.16 14.71 -22.42
N GLU A 111 1.51 13.81 -21.68
CA GLU A 111 0.17 14.00 -21.13
C GLU A 111 0.14 15.11 -20.06
N LEU A 112 1.14 15.17 -19.18
CA LEU A 112 1.29 16.27 -18.21
C LEU A 112 1.56 17.61 -18.89
N ALA A 113 2.39 17.62 -19.93
CA ALA A 113 2.64 18.80 -20.74
C ALA A 113 1.37 19.26 -21.49
N ALA A 114 0.62 18.31 -22.07
CA ALA A 114 -0.67 18.56 -22.71
C ALA A 114 -1.69 19.12 -21.71
N ARG A 115 -1.78 18.57 -20.50
CA ARG A 115 -2.65 19.12 -19.43
C ARG A 115 -2.24 20.52 -18.99
N ARG A 116 -0.94 20.83 -18.99
CA ARG A 116 -0.42 22.18 -18.72
C ARG A 116 -0.72 23.16 -19.86
N SER A 117 -0.81 22.70 -21.10
CA SER A 117 -1.20 23.55 -22.24
C SER A 117 -2.72 23.68 -22.41
N ASP A 118 -3.50 22.65 -22.05
CA ASP A 118 -4.97 22.62 -22.16
C ASP A 118 -5.69 23.23 -20.96
N THR A 119 -4.99 23.39 -19.83
CA THR A 119 -5.45 24.29 -18.79
C THR A 119 -4.95 25.67 -19.19
N PRO A 120 -5.81 26.61 -19.64
CA PRO A 120 -5.42 27.98 -19.50
C PRO A 120 -5.19 28.15 -18.01
N ALA A 121 -3.92 28.35 -17.61
CA ALA A 121 -3.71 29.17 -16.42
C ALA A 121 -4.65 30.36 -16.58
N PRO A 122 -5.32 30.85 -15.51
CA PRO A 122 -5.85 32.20 -15.59
C PRO A 122 -4.63 33.07 -15.89
N VAL A 123 -4.39 33.31 -17.17
CA VAL A 123 -3.68 34.46 -17.65
C VAL A 123 -4.54 35.56 -17.09
N SER A 124 -4.11 36.12 -15.97
CA SER A 124 -4.40 37.50 -15.63
C SER A 124 -4.35 38.23 -16.96
N ASP A 125 -5.49 38.83 -17.35
CA ASP A 125 -5.67 39.42 -18.66
C ASP A 125 -4.37 40.07 -19.15
N PRO A 126 -3.94 39.84 -20.41
CA PRO A 126 -2.78 40.56 -20.94
C PRO A 126 -3.00 42.08 -21.01
N ALA A 127 -4.18 42.57 -20.58
CA ALA A 127 -4.54 43.97 -20.42
C ALA A 127 -4.20 44.58 -19.05
N ALA A 128 -3.64 43.84 -18.09
CA ALA A 128 -3.39 44.35 -16.73
C ALA A 128 -1.91 44.58 -16.39
N ASN A 129 -1.04 44.75 -17.38
CA ASN A 129 0.35 45.17 -17.12
C ASN A 129 0.65 46.55 -17.72
N HIS A 130 -0.10 47.54 -17.25
CA HIS A 130 0.35 48.92 -17.22
C HIS A 130 0.71 49.26 -15.77
N ASP A 131 1.79 48.67 -15.27
CA ASP A 131 2.57 49.39 -14.26
C ASP A 131 3.27 50.55 -15.01
N ASP A 132 2.55 51.65 -15.14
CA ASP A 132 3.04 52.90 -15.74
C ASP A 132 3.85 53.73 -14.74
N GLY A 133 4.19 53.15 -13.57
CA GLY A 133 4.91 53.82 -12.49
C GLY A 133 4.07 54.85 -11.74
N THR A 134 2.77 54.94 -12.01
CA THR A 134 1.88 55.89 -11.34
C THR A 134 1.29 55.24 -10.10
N VAL A 135 1.75 55.67 -8.92
CA VAL A 135 1.08 55.33 -7.65
C VAL A 135 -0.27 56.06 -7.63
N ARG A 136 -1.35 55.32 -7.82
CA ARG A 136 -2.72 55.84 -7.67
C ARG A 136 -3.12 55.74 -6.21
N ASP A 137 -3.90 56.71 -5.74
CA ASP A 137 -4.53 56.62 -4.43
C ASP A 137 -5.44 55.40 -4.36
N PHE A 138 -5.44 54.73 -3.21
CA PHE A 138 -6.20 53.52 -3.01
C PHE A 138 -7.71 53.83 -3.06
N ASP A 139 -8.40 53.28 -4.05
CA ASP A 139 -9.83 53.50 -4.27
C ASP A 139 -10.65 52.51 -3.44
N TRP A 140 -11.25 52.98 -2.35
CA TRP A 140 -12.06 52.16 -1.45
C TRP A 140 -13.43 51.76 -2.02
N ASP A 141 -13.86 52.36 -3.14
CA ASP A 141 -15.16 52.07 -3.77
C ASP A 141 -15.12 50.82 -4.67
N ILE A 142 -13.93 50.32 -5.00
CA ILE A 142 -13.74 49.08 -5.75
C ILE A 142 -13.77 47.89 -4.77
N PRO A 143 -14.54 46.83 -5.04
CA PRO A 143 -14.49 45.62 -4.23
C PRO A 143 -13.12 44.96 -4.37
N HIS A 144 -12.29 45.10 -3.33
CA HIS A 144 -11.00 44.44 -3.23
C HIS A 144 -11.21 43.01 -2.77
N ALA A 145 -10.30 42.12 -3.19
CA ALA A 145 -10.27 40.75 -2.69
C ALA A 145 -9.80 40.74 -1.22
N ALA A 146 -10.69 41.15 -0.30
CA ALA A 146 -10.72 40.57 1.03
C ALA A 146 -11.24 39.13 0.89
N ASP A 147 -10.73 38.26 1.74
CA ASP A 147 -11.17 36.88 1.85
C ASP A 147 -12.70 36.83 1.91
N SER A 148 -13.31 35.84 1.27
CA SER A 148 -14.75 35.60 1.38
C SER A 148 -15.15 35.08 2.77
N SER A 149 -14.43 35.51 3.82
CA SER A 149 -14.78 35.26 5.20
C SER A 149 -15.91 36.21 5.61
N PRO A 150 -16.78 35.77 6.55
CA PRO A 150 -17.80 36.64 7.12
C PRO A 150 -17.17 37.84 7.83
N ASP A 151 -17.83 39.00 7.79
CA ASP A 151 -17.49 40.14 8.64
C ASP A 151 -17.65 39.73 10.11
N GLU A 152 -16.51 39.54 10.78
CA GLU A 152 -16.45 39.06 12.16
C GLU A 152 -17.18 40.02 13.11
N ASN A 153 -17.10 41.34 12.88
CA ASN A 153 -17.76 42.31 13.72
C ASN A 153 -19.29 42.26 13.55
N GLU A 154 -19.78 42.04 12.33
CA GLU A 154 -21.21 41.85 12.07
C GLU A 154 -21.75 40.58 12.77
N GLU A 155 -21.00 39.48 12.72
CA GLU A 155 -21.39 38.24 13.41
C GLU A 155 -21.36 38.36 14.94
N ARG A 156 -20.40 39.12 15.49
CA ARG A 156 -20.31 39.36 16.94
C ARG A 156 -21.47 40.19 17.45
N LEU A 157 -21.87 41.23 16.70
CA LEU A 157 -23.08 42.00 17.02
C LEU A 157 -24.35 41.14 16.99
N LYS A 158 -24.45 40.22 16.02
CA LYS A 158 -25.57 39.26 15.96
C LYS A 158 -25.59 38.29 17.15
N ARG A 159 -24.43 37.94 17.72
CA ARG A 159 -24.31 37.18 18.97
C ARG A 159 -24.51 38.02 20.23
N GLY A 160 -24.55 39.34 20.13
CA GLY A 160 -24.63 40.25 21.28
C GLY A 160 -23.30 40.48 21.99
N GLU A 161 -22.18 40.33 21.28
CA GLU A 161 -20.83 40.60 21.77
C GLU A 161 -20.36 42.01 21.35
N ASP A 162 -19.42 42.59 22.10
CA ASP A 162 -18.80 43.88 21.76
C ASP A 162 -17.90 43.75 20.52
N PRO A 163 -17.87 44.73 19.60
CA PRO A 163 -17.01 44.68 18.41
C PRO A 163 -15.52 44.68 18.77
N VAL A 164 -14.68 44.13 17.89
CA VAL A 164 -13.22 44.24 17.97
C VAL A 164 -12.81 45.64 17.52
N ASP A 165 -11.86 46.26 18.22
CA ASP A 165 -11.19 47.53 17.86
C ASP A 165 -10.11 47.31 16.78
#